data_AF-A0A7S2EV56-F1
#
_entry.id   AF-A0A7S2EV56-F1
#
_cell.length_a   1.000
_cell.length_b   1.000
_cell.length_c   1.000
_cell.angle_alpha   90.00
_cell.angle_beta   90.00
_cell.angle_gamma   90.00
#
_symmetry.space_group_name_H-M   'P 1'
#
loop_
_entity.id
_entity.type
_entity.pdbx_description
1 polymer ?
#
loop_
_entity_poly.entity_id
_entity_poly.type
_entity_poly.pdbx_seq_one_letter_code
_entity_poly.pdbx_strand_id
1 'polypeptide(L)'
;ESFHTHITNTYLFNCTCSSITILNDSYIYTQIESSVPGAYQQMCMNLPKRMIQLKSTGDSIVISQGTSSSSTKEASSVAGRTGVAIWNSSLLLTRLIDNLYMETSGTIFRDQTVLELGCGTGLASIACSKLGSPHVYATDGNSEVIALASSNIQQNTKTDEVGGTKMIITPVEFQ
;
A
#
# COMPACT_ATOMS: atom_id res chain seq x y z
N GLU A 1 17.90 -23.67 -17.46
CA GLU A 1 18.45 -23.02 -16.26
C GLU A 1 17.29 -22.63 -15.36
N SER A 2 17.19 -23.25 -14.19
CA SER A 2 16.16 -22.96 -13.20
C SER A 2 16.55 -21.71 -12.42
N PHE A 3 15.78 -20.63 -12.54
CA PHE A 3 15.89 -19.47 -11.67
C PHE A 3 15.52 -19.88 -10.24
N HIS A 4 16.53 -20.22 -9.43
CA HIS A 4 16.42 -20.27 -7.97
C HIS A 4 17.13 -19.04 -7.42
N THR A 5 16.47 -17.89 -7.52
CA THR A 5 16.83 -16.74 -6.69
C THR A 5 16.30 -17.04 -5.31
N HIS A 6 17.20 -17.32 -4.36
CA HIS A 6 16.84 -17.19 -2.94
C HIS A 6 16.43 -15.74 -2.73
N ILE A 7 15.13 -15.48 -2.64
CA ILE A 7 14.60 -14.16 -2.31
C ILE A 7 14.83 -13.98 -0.80
N THR A 8 16.07 -13.70 -0.39
CA THR A 8 16.34 -13.29 0.98
C THR A 8 16.03 -11.80 1.14
N ASN A 9 15.55 -11.38 2.31
CA ASN A 9 15.25 -9.97 2.62
C ASN A 9 14.07 -9.37 1.84
N THR A 10 13.00 -10.15 1.63
CA THR A 10 11.77 -9.63 1.01
C THR A 10 10.57 -9.78 1.91
N TYR A 11 9.81 -8.69 2.01
CA TYR A 11 8.47 -8.67 2.54
C TYR A 11 7.45 -8.74 1.42
N LEU A 12 6.58 -9.73 1.48
CA LEU A 12 5.41 -9.82 0.63
C LEU A 12 4.18 -9.40 1.44
N PHE A 13 3.53 -8.34 0.98
CA PHE A 13 2.28 -7.85 1.54
C PHE A 13 1.12 -8.20 0.61
N ASN A 14 0.06 -8.73 1.21
CA ASN A 14 -1.21 -8.90 0.55
C ASN A 14 -2.30 -8.34 1.45
N CYS A 15 -3.14 -7.47 0.88
CA CYS A 15 -4.23 -6.82 1.58
C CYS A 15 -5.53 -7.11 0.84
N THR A 16 -6.43 -7.86 1.48
CA THR A 16 -7.77 -8.11 0.96
C THR A 16 -8.81 -7.33 1.75
N CYS A 17 -10.05 -7.28 1.26
CA CYS A 17 -11.18 -6.66 1.98
C CYS A 17 -11.56 -7.38 3.29
N SER A 18 -10.79 -8.37 3.75
CA SER A 18 -11.09 -9.13 4.97
C SER A 18 -9.86 -9.56 5.76
N SER A 19 -8.66 -9.43 5.20
CA SER A 19 -7.43 -9.84 5.88
C SER A 19 -6.20 -9.09 5.39
N ILE A 20 -5.19 -9.09 6.24
CA ILE A 20 -3.85 -8.60 5.96
C ILE A 20 -2.89 -9.75 6.16
N THR A 21 -1.99 -9.95 5.22
CA THR A 21 -0.93 -10.95 5.30
C THR A 21 0.42 -10.30 5.01
N ILE A 22 1.36 -10.53 5.93
CA ILE A 22 2.78 -10.18 5.80
C ILE A 22 3.58 -11.48 5.80
N LEU A 23 4.37 -11.69 4.76
CA LEU A 23 5.21 -12.86 4.59
C LEU A 23 6.66 -12.42 4.45
N ASN A 24 7.56 -13.12 5.10
CA ASN A 24 8.99 -13.11 4.77
C ASN A 24 9.58 -14.52 4.99
N ASP A 25 10.89 -14.68 4.83
CA ASP A 25 11.57 -15.97 4.97
C ASP A 25 11.42 -16.62 6.35
N SER A 26 11.15 -15.83 7.39
CA SER A 26 11.16 -16.26 8.79
C SER A 26 9.77 -16.37 9.41
N TYR A 27 8.77 -15.66 8.88
CA TYR A 27 7.44 -15.63 9.46
C TYR A 27 6.33 -15.35 8.46
N ILE A 28 5.16 -15.90 8.80
CA ILE A 28 3.87 -15.60 8.19
C ILE A 28 3.01 -14.95 9.26
N TYR A 29 2.63 -13.69 9.04
CA TYR A 29 1.70 -12.99 9.89
C TYR A 29 0.41 -12.73 9.12
N THR A 30 -0.71 -13.20 9.64
CA THR A 30 -2.03 -12.95 9.06
C THR A 30 -2.98 -12.47 10.14
N GLN A 31 -3.68 -11.37 9.87
CA GLN A 31 -4.79 -10.89 10.69
C GLN A 31 -6.06 -10.74 9.85
N ILE A 32 -7.18 -11.12 10.46
CA ILE A 32 -8.51 -10.90 9.88
C ILE A 32 -8.99 -9.54 10.35
N GLU A 33 -9.57 -8.77 9.43
CA GLU A 33 -10.06 -7.41 9.69
C GLU A 33 -11.10 -7.36 10.82
N SER A 34 -11.92 -8.41 10.96
CA SER A 34 -12.91 -8.55 12.04
C SER A 34 -12.28 -8.61 13.44
N SER A 35 -10.98 -8.92 13.54
CA SER A 35 -10.22 -8.89 14.78
C SER A 35 -9.83 -7.46 15.20
N VAL A 36 -10.10 -6.45 14.37
CA VAL A 36 -9.78 -5.05 14.66
C VAL A 36 -11.06 -4.22 14.81
N PRO A 37 -11.44 -3.81 16.04
CA PRO A 37 -12.63 -3.00 16.28
C PRO A 37 -12.62 -1.69 15.46
N GLY A 38 -13.70 -1.41 14.73
CA GLY A 38 -13.86 -0.19 13.92
C GLY A 38 -13.36 -0.30 12.48
N ALA A 39 -12.83 -1.45 12.07
CA ALA A 39 -12.31 -1.68 10.73
C ALA A 39 -13.35 -1.68 9.61
N TYR A 40 -14.66 -1.60 9.89
CA TYR A 40 -15.70 -1.52 8.84
C TYR A 40 -16.49 -0.20 8.85
N GLN A 41 -15.96 0.86 9.48
CA GLN A 41 -16.58 2.18 9.35
C GLN A 41 -16.31 2.75 7.95
N GLN A 42 -17.34 2.70 7.10
CA GLN A 42 -17.36 3.04 5.65
C GLN A 42 -17.08 4.52 5.32
N MET A 43 -16.33 5.25 6.15
CA MET A 43 -15.98 6.65 5.89
C MET A 43 -14.98 6.80 4.74
N CYS A 44 -14.37 5.70 4.28
CA CYS A 44 -13.31 5.73 3.31
C CYS A 44 -13.75 6.01 1.86
N MET A 45 -15.02 5.86 1.47
CA MET A 45 -15.47 6.08 0.08
C MET A 45 -16.13 7.45 -0.20
N ASN A 46 -16.25 8.30 0.82
CA ASN A 46 -17.00 9.57 0.69
C ASN A 46 -16.10 10.78 0.34
N LEU A 47 -14.78 10.64 0.50
CA LEU A 47 -13.83 11.75 0.28
C LEU A 47 -12.92 11.42 -0.91
N PRO A 48 -12.72 12.35 -1.86
CA PRO A 48 -11.87 12.11 -3.03
C PRO A 48 -10.37 12.05 -2.69
N LYS A 49 -10.00 12.56 -1.50
CA LYS A 49 -8.62 12.64 -1.05
C LYS A 49 -8.55 12.40 0.45
N ARG A 50 -7.53 11.70 0.92
CA ARG A 50 -7.25 11.46 2.34
C ARG A 50 -5.79 11.74 2.66
N MET A 51 -5.57 12.16 3.89
CA MET A 51 -4.25 12.32 4.48
C MET A 51 -4.13 11.34 5.65
N ILE A 52 -3.09 10.51 5.63
CA ILE A 52 -2.77 9.50 6.63
C ILE A 52 -1.41 9.87 7.20
N GLN A 53 -1.31 10.07 8.51
CA GLN A 53 -0.05 10.37 9.17
C GLN A 53 0.60 9.11 9.73
N LEU A 54 1.88 8.92 9.43
CA LEU A 54 2.74 7.93 10.09
C LEU A 54 3.15 8.48 11.44
N LYS A 55 2.80 7.79 12.52
CA LYS A 55 3.12 8.21 13.89
C LYS A 55 4.60 8.09 14.19
N SER A 56 5.28 7.12 13.58
CA SER A 56 6.69 6.86 13.84
C SER A 56 7.62 7.98 13.37
N THR A 57 7.32 8.59 12.23
CA THR A 57 8.15 9.63 11.60
C THR A 57 7.50 11.01 11.59
N GLY A 58 6.17 11.09 11.74
CA GLY A 58 5.39 12.31 11.56
C GLY A 58 5.00 12.60 10.10
N ASP A 59 5.50 11.81 9.15
CA ASP A 59 5.24 11.96 7.73
C ASP A 59 3.75 11.84 7.39
N SER A 60 3.30 12.65 6.43
CA SER A 60 1.94 12.59 5.91
C SER A 60 1.92 11.95 4.53
N ILE A 61 1.08 10.93 4.37
CA ILE A 61 0.78 10.28 3.10
C ILE A 61 -0.56 10.81 2.60
N VAL A 62 -0.55 11.34 1.40
CA VAL A 62 -1.71 11.95 0.78
C VAL A 62 -2.18 11.08 -0.37
N ILE A 63 -3.38 10.50 -0.28
CA ILE A 63 -3.93 9.56 -1.26
C ILE A 63 -5.17 10.14 -1.92
N SER A 64 -5.19 10.13 -3.25
CA SER A 64 -6.38 10.34 -4.07
C SER A 64 -7.09 9.00 -4.29
N GLN A 65 -8.43 9.01 -4.27
CA GLN A 65 -9.26 7.82 -4.39
C GLN A 65 -10.60 8.13 -5.08
N GLY A 66 -11.25 7.10 -5.63
CA GLY A 66 -12.60 7.20 -6.16
C GLY A 66 -13.64 7.46 -5.06
N THR A 67 -14.69 8.22 -5.37
CA THR A 67 -15.84 8.41 -4.47
C THR A 67 -17.10 7.79 -5.06
N SER A 68 -18.03 7.40 -4.18
CA SER A 68 -19.36 6.93 -4.57
C SER A 68 -20.29 8.05 -5.10
N SER A 69 -19.83 9.31 -5.11
CA SER A 69 -20.69 10.51 -5.27
C SER A 69 -20.20 11.53 -6.30
N SER A 70 -19.26 11.21 -7.20
CA SER A 70 -18.86 12.16 -8.25
C SER A 70 -19.95 12.32 -9.29
N SER A 71 -20.67 13.44 -9.23
CA SER A 71 -21.73 13.89 -10.14
C SER A 71 -21.22 14.59 -11.41
N THR A 72 -19.95 14.37 -11.79
CA THR A 72 -19.41 14.81 -13.08
C THR A 72 -19.72 13.77 -14.15
N LYS A 73 -20.20 14.20 -15.32
CA LYS A 73 -20.67 13.33 -16.42
C LYS A 73 -19.59 12.42 -17.06
N GLU A 74 -18.37 12.44 -16.54
CA GLU A 74 -17.28 11.48 -16.85
C GLU A 74 -17.22 10.30 -15.86
N ALA A 75 -18.06 10.31 -14.82
CA ALA A 75 -18.13 9.32 -13.74
C ALA A 75 -19.14 8.18 -13.98
N SER A 76 -19.51 7.92 -15.23
CA SER A 76 -20.47 6.85 -15.59
C SER A 76 -19.92 5.43 -15.47
N SER A 77 -18.81 5.21 -14.76
CA SER A 77 -18.25 3.87 -14.58
C SER A 77 -17.58 3.62 -13.21
N VAL A 78 -17.68 4.55 -12.25
CA VAL A 78 -17.03 4.41 -10.92
C VAL A 78 -17.78 3.42 -9.99
N ALA A 79 -19.06 3.17 -10.24
CA ALA A 79 -19.83 2.14 -9.53
C ALA A 79 -19.37 0.73 -9.93
N GLY A 80 -18.61 0.06 -9.05
CA GLY A 80 -18.12 -1.31 -9.24
C GLY A 80 -16.59 -1.49 -9.15
N ARG A 81 -15.82 -0.40 -9.00
CA ARG A 81 -14.36 -0.45 -8.98
C ARG A 81 -13.82 -0.46 -7.55
N THR A 82 -13.60 -1.64 -6.97
CA THR A 82 -13.05 -1.76 -5.61
C THR A 82 -11.62 -1.25 -5.50
N GLY A 83 -10.77 -1.43 -6.52
CA GLY A 83 -9.34 -1.09 -6.45
C GLY A 83 -8.99 0.41 -6.37
N VAL A 84 -9.94 1.33 -6.63
CA VAL A 84 -9.69 2.78 -6.62
C VAL A 84 -10.03 3.47 -5.29
N ALA A 85 -10.54 2.72 -4.31
CA ALA A 85 -10.86 3.21 -2.97
C ALA A 85 -9.81 2.75 -1.95
N ILE A 86 -9.58 3.56 -0.91
CA ILE A 86 -8.83 3.11 0.26
C ILE A 86 -9.74 2.19 1.08
N TRP A 87 -9.37 0.92 1.19
CA TRP A 87 -10.05 -0.01 2.08
C TRP A 87 -9.47 0.08 3.49
N ASN A 88 -10.30 -0.27 4.48
CA ASN A 88 -9.88 -0.22 5.88
C ASN A 88 -8.74 -1.18 6.18
N SER A 89 -8.71 -2.37 5.55
CA SER A 89 -7.54 -3.26 5.57
C SER A 89 -6.23 -2.55 5.15
N SER A 90 -6.26 -1.67 4.14
CA SER A 90 -5.07 -0.92 3.71
C SER A 90 -4.63 0.10 4.77
N LEU A 91 -5.58 0.77 5.42
CA LEU A 91 -5.30 1.65 6.57
C LEU A 91 -4.73 0.88 7.76
N LEU A 92 -5.29 -0.29 8.06
CA LEU A 92 -4.83 -1.16 9.13
C LEU A 92 -3.42 -1.69 8.87
N LEU A 93 -3.15 -2.17 7.66
CA LEU A 93 -1.81 -2.62 7.26
C LEU A 93 -0.80 -1.49 7.39
N THR A 94 -1.16 -0.27 6.95
CA THR A 94 -0.31 0.92 7.10
C THR A 94 0.01 1.23 8.56
N ARG A 95 -0.98 1.16 9.45
CA ARG A 95 -0.78 1.38 10.90
C ARG A 95 0.06 0.28 11.54
N LEU A 96 -0.14 -0.98 11.11
CA LEU A 96 0.66 -2.11 11.57
C LEU A 96 2.12 -1.95 11.17
N ILE A 97 2.37 -1.63 9.90
CA ILE A 97 3.70 -1.34 9.34
C ILE A 97 4.38 -0.22 10.15
N ASP A 98 3.67 0.87 10.43
CA ASP A 98 4.15 2.01 11.22
C ASP A 98 4.50 1.59 12.66
N ASN A 99 3.64 0.80 13.31
CA ASN A 99 3.90 0.27 14.65
C ASN A 99 5.11 -0.68 14.67
N LEU A 100 5.21 -1.60 13.71
CA LEU A 100 6.33 -2.54 13.61
C LEU A 100 7.65 -1.81 13.39
N TYR A 101 7.63 -0.72 12.62
CA TYR A 101 8.79 0.15 12.46
C TYR A 101 9.22 0.76 13.81
N MET A 102 8.28 1.23 14.64
CA MET A 102 8.60 1.72 15.98
C MET A 102 9.16 0.61 16.90
N GLU A 103 8.50 -0.55 16.95
CA GLU A 103 8.89 -1.69 17.80
C GLU A 103 10.30 -2.20 17.47
N THR A 104 10.70 -2.13 16.21
CA THR A 104 12.02 -2.56 15.72
C THR A 104 13.04 -1.41 15.68
N SER A 105 12.75 -0.26 16.29
CA SER A 105 13.63 0.92 16.29
C SER A 105 14.06 1.35 14.88
N GLY A 106 13.15 1.22 13.91
CA GLY A 106 13.33 1.62 12.52
C GLY A 106 14.12 0.65 11.65
N THR A 107 14.40 -0.57 12.13
CA THR A 107 15.26 -1.52 11.40
C THR A 107 14.50 -2.51 10.51
N ILE A 108 13.20 -2.71 10.72
CA ILE A 108 12.42 -3.75 10.02
C ILE A 108 12.43 -3.63 8.50
N PHE A 109 12.53 -2.42 7.93
CA PHE A 109 12.55 -2.21 6.47
C PHE A 109 13.93 -1.84 5.92
N ARG A 110 14.94 -1.69 6.80
CA ARG A 110 16.31 -1.37 6.37
C ARG A 110 16.85 -2.52 5.53
N ASP A 111 17.31 -2.20 4.32
CA ASP A 111 17.85 -3.16 3.35
C ASP A 111 16.85 -4.24 2.90
N GLN A 112 15.54 -4.00 3.10
CA GLN A 112 14.49 -4.95 2.74
C GLN A 112 13.77 -4.52 1.46
N THR A 113 13.54 -5.49 0.59
CA THR A 113 12.64 -5.32 -0.56
C THR A 113 11.21 -5.58 -0.13
N VAL A 114 10.27 -4.74 -0.57
CA VAL A 114 8.84 -4.91 -0.34
C VAL A 114 8.14 -5.17 -1.66
N LEU A 115 7.27 -6.18 -1.70
CA LEU A 115 6.35 -6.46 -2.81
C LEU A 115 4.92 -6.43 -2.26
N GLU A 116 4.08 -5.55 -2.80
CA GLU A 116 2.64 -5.49 -2.49
C GLU A 116 1.83 -6.05 -3.66
N LEU A 117 1.02 -7.07 -3.39
CA LEU A 117 0.04 -7.63 -4.33
C LEU A 117 -1.33 -7.00 -4.11
N GLY A 118 -1.97 -6.53 -5.18
CA GLY A 118 -3.25 -5.85 -5.10
C GLY A 118 -3.13 -4.51 -4.38
N CYS A 119 -2.18 -3.68 -4.78
CA CYS A 119 -1.81 -2.47 -4.05
C CYS A 119 -2.91 -1.41 -4.02
N GLY A 120 -3.94 -1.50 -4.87
CA GLY A 120 -5.04 -0.55 -4.91
C GLY A 120 -4.52 0.87 -5.11
N THR A 121 -4.77 1.77 -4.16
CA THR A 121 -4.28 3.16 -4.21
C THR A 121 -2.78 3.32 -3.96
N GLY A 122 -2.07 2.26 -3.58
CA GLY A 122 -0.63 2.25 -3.26
C GLY A 122 -0.28 2.72 -1.85
N LEU A 123 -1.26 2.81 -0.93
CA LEU A 123 -1.07 3.42 0.40
C LEU A 123 0.01 2.72 1.23
N ALA A 124 -0.05 1.39 1.36
CA ALA A 124 0.92 0.64 2.16
C ALA A 124 2.31 0.65 1.52
N SER A 125 2.39 0.48 0.20
CA SER A 125 3.65 0.66 -0.55
C SER A 125 4.31 2.02 -0.31
N ILE A 126 3.55 3.13 -0.35
CA ILE A 126 4.08 4.47 -0.06
C ILE A 126 4.59 4.55 1.39
N ALA A 127 3.86 3.97 2.35
CA ALA A 127 4.29 3.94 3.73
C ALA A 127 5.64 3.23 3.89
N CYS A 128 5.82 2.05 3.30
CA CYS A 128 7.09 1.33 3.35
C CYS A 128 8.24 2.08 2.68
N SER A 129 7.96 2.78 1.58
CA SER A 129 8.96 3.65 0.96
C SER A 129 9.40 4.76 1.91
N LYS A 130 8.46 5.41 2.60
CA LYS A 130 8.76 6.47 3.59
C LYS A 130 9.46 5.97 4.85
N LEU A 131 9.24 4.71 5.21
CA LEU A 131 9.89 4.05 6.34
C LEU A 131 11.25 3.43 5.98
N GLY A 132 11.81 3.80 4.82
CA GLY A 132 13.20 3.50 4.48
C GLY A 132 13.45 2.16 3.81
N SER A 133 12.43 1.51 3.25
CA SER A 133 12.66 0.38 2.35
C SER A 133 13.37 0.88 1.08
N PRO A 134 14.52 0.29 0.67
CA PRO A 134 15.23 0.70 -0.54
C PRO A 134 14.50 0.33 -1.84
N HIS A 135 13.66 -0.71 -1.83
CA HIS A 135 12.98 -1.21 -3.01
C HIS A 135 11.53 -1.57 -2.68
N VAL A 136 10.57 -0.90 -3.31
CA VAL A 136 9.15 -1.20 -3.14
C VAL A 136 8.52 -1.45 -4.50
N TYR A 137 7.90 -2.62 -4.65
CA TYR A 137 7.18 -3.06 -5.83
C TYR A 137 5.68 -3.06 -5.52
N ALA A 138 4.96 -2.08 -6.04
CA ALA A 138 3.51 -2.00 -5.91
C ALA A 138 2.85 -2.61 -7.15
N THR A 139 2.02 -3.63 -6.98
CA THR A 139 1.46 -4.38 -8.11
C THR A 139 -0.05 -4.56 -8.00
N ASP A 140 -0.74 -4.53 -9.12
CA ASP A 140 -2.18 -4.74 -9.24
C ASP A 140 -2.49 -5.34 -10.63
N GLY A 141 -3.61 -6.05 -10.74
CA GLY A 141 -4.06 -6.65 -12.01
C GLY A 141 -4.83 -5.68 -12.90
N ASN A 142 -5.24 -4.51 -12.39
CA ASN A 142 -6.03 -3.54 -13.12
C ASN A 142 -5.20 -2.31 -13.52
N SER A 143 -5.08 -2.05 -14.83
CA SER A 143 -4.27 -0.94 -15.38
C SER A 143 -4.72 0.46 -14.93
N GLU A 144 -6.01 0.66 -14.67
CA GLU A 144 -6.54 1.91 -14.14
C GLU A 144 -6.15 2.11 -12.67
N VAL A 145 -6.16 1.04 -11.89
CA VAL A 145 -5.67 1.05 -10.50
C VAL A 145 -4.18 1.35 -10.48
N ILE A 146 -3.40 0.74 -11.38
CA ILE A 146 -1.98 1.05 -11.58
C ILE A 146 -1.77 2.53 -11.92
N ALA A 147 -2.60 3.12 -12.78
CA ALA A 147 -2.50 4.55 -13.11
C ALA A 147 -2.78 5.45 -11.90
N LEU A 148 -3.81 5.13 -11.11
CA LEU A 148 -4.11 5.84 -9.86
C LEU A 148 -2.99 5.69 -8.83
N ALA A 149 -2.52 4.47 -8.59
CA ALA A 149 -1.40 4.19 -7.69
C ALA A 149 -0.15 4.96 -8.10
N SER A 150 0.13 5.02 -9.42
CA SER A 150 1.24 5.79 -9.99
C SER A 150 1.13 7.28 -9.70
N SER A 151 -0.06 7.86 -9.86
CA SER A 151 -0.29 9.26 -9.50
C SER A 151 -0.10 9.50 -8.00
N ASN A 152 -0.59 8.59 -7.15
CA ASN A 152 -0.44 8.71 -5.69
C ASN A 152 1.03 8.60 -5.28
N ILE A 153 1.78 7.65 -5.86
CA ILE A 153 3.19 7.46 -5.56
C ILE A 153 3.98 8.71 -5.94
N GLN A 154 3.81 9.22 -7.17
CA GLN A 154 4.46 10.46 -7.59
C GLN A 154 4.10 11.64 -6.68
N GLN A 155 2.88 11.72 -6.17
CA GLN A 155 2.47 12.79 -5.25
C GLN A 155 3.20 12.70 -3.90
N ASN A 156 3.57 11.50 -3.45
CA ASN A 156 4.17 11.28 -2.13
C ASN A 156 5.69 11.08 -2.17
N THR A 157 6.28 10.94 -3.36
CA THR A 157 7.72 10.82 -3.57
C THR A 157 8.35 12.08 -4.17
N LYS A 158 7.55 13.06 -4.62
CA LYS A 158 8.04 14.38 -5.06
C LYS A 158 8.33 15.31 -3.89
N THR A 159 9.31 14.93 -3.09
CA THR A 159 10.17 15.82 -2.29
C THR A 159 11.30 14.94 -1.79
N ASP A 160 12.50 15.24 -2.27
CA ASP A 160 13.80 14.75 -1.80
C ASP A 160 14.33 13.45 -2.42
N GLU A 161 15.29 13.66 -3.33
CA GLU A 161 16.42 12.77 -3.64
C GLU A 161 17.34 12.54 -2.40
N VAL A 162 16.77 12.45 -1.20
CA VAL A 162 17.50 12.15 0.03
C VAL A 162 17.08 10.74 0.46
N GLY A 163 17.71 9.73 -0.14
CA GLY A 163 17.64 8.37 0.40
C GLY A 163 17.38 7.20 -0.56
N GLY A 164 17.44 7.37 -1.88
CA GLY A 164 17.69 6.24 -2.80
C GLY A 164 16.64 5.12 -2.90
N THR A 165 15.41 5.29 -2.38
CA THR A 165 14.35 4.28 -2.55
C THR A 165 13.87 4.21 -4.00
N LYS A 166 14.05 3.05 -4.64
CA LYS A 166 13.49 2.74 -5.95
C LYS A 166 12.09 2.16 -5.78
N MET A 167 11.07 2.96 -6.08
CA MET A 167 9.69 2.50 -6.12
C MET A 167 9.30 2.15 -7.56
N ILE A 168 8.86 0.92 -7.79
CA ILE A 168 8.40 0.42 -9.08
C ILE A 168 6.93 0.07 -8.96
N ILE A 169 6.15 0.49 -9.95
CA ILE A 169 4.74 0.15 -10.06
C ILE A 169 4.58 -0.56 -11.38
N THR A 170 4.07 -1.78 -11.34
CA THR A 170 3.93 -2.60 -12.55
C THR A 170 2.61 -3.36 -12.49
N PRO A 171 1.92 -3.52 -13.63
CA PRO A 171 0.85 -4.51 -13.72
C PRO A 171 1.41 -5.90 -13.41
N VAL A 172 0.62 -6.73 -12.75
CA VAL A 172 0.90 -8.18 -12.69
C VAL A 172 0.40 -8.79 -13.99
N GLU A 173 1.31 -9.10 -14.90
CA GLU A 173 1.01 -9.93 -16.07
C GLU A 173 1.18 -11.40 -15.68
N PHE A 174 0.07 -12.12 -15.54
CA PHE A 174 0.11 -13.58 -15.48
C PHE A 174 0.33 -14.08 -16.92
N GLN A 175 1.54 -14.55 -17.22
CA GLN A 175 1.82 -15.33 -18.44
C GLN A 175 1.33 -16.77 -18.29
#